data_AF-A0A6B2GB42-F1
#
_entry.id   AF-A0A6B2GB42-F1
#
_cell.length_a   1.000
_cell.length_b   1.000
_cell.length_c   1.000
_cell.angle_alpha   90.00
_cell.angle_beta   90.00
_cell.angle_gamma   90.00
#
_symmetry.space_group_name_H-M   'P 1'
#
loop_
_entity.id
_entity.type
_entity.pdbx_description
1 polymer ?
#
loop_
_entity_poly.entity_id
_entity_poly.type
_entity_poly.pdbx_seq_one_letter_code
_entity_poly.pdbx_strand_id
1 'polypeptide(L)'
;GIVGNENIAKVPGKTTIIAVNNINNGTLGSNQDGTPADLTNSFYYIANSNNTGAPNNVVYSEFNGFTKVIRAIKKGLTPNTTYHVKLAISDVADNQFDSGVFIKLITGFQDNDFDGIRDEIDLDDDNDGILDSIEGVADTDGDGVIDSFDLDADGDGIPDNIEAQSTLGYIAPGTFSDANNDGVNDIYAGGLTPVNTDGIDNPDYKDTDSDNDGINDTIETNLNLSGLVGLNGLDNNIDTVDYYTDVNGSLNFPSLFPDGDGDLNFGGDVDYRDATFNFPDTDGDGVPNDIDLDDDNDGILDTVEGALDTDGDVIIDSSDLDSDGDGIPDNIEAQSTLGYIAPGTFTDANNDGVNDIYAGGLTPVNTDGA
;
A
#
# COMPACT_ATOMS: atom_id res chain seq x y z
N GLY A 1 -38.11 -2.75 37.04
CA GLY A 1 -38.81 -1.84 36.11
C GLY A 1 -39.66 -0.83 36.86
N ILE A 2 -39.97 0.33 36.26
CA ILE A 2 -40.88 1.33 36.86
C ILE A 2 -42.32 0.80 36.80
N VAL A 3 -43.01 0.77 37.94
CA VAL A 3 -44.36 0.22 38.08
C VAL A 3 -45.35 0.90 37.13
N GLY A 4 -46.11 0.09 36.37
CA GLY A 4 -47.25 0.55 35.56
C GLY A 4 -46.95 0.83 34.07
N ASN A 5 -45.70 0.69 33.62
CA ASN A 5 -45.33 0.75 32.22
C ASN A 5 -44.62 -0.55 31.80
N GLU A 6 -44.92 -1.07 30.60
CA GLU A 6 -44.17 -2.19 30.01
C GLU A 6 -42.72 -1.75 29.77
N ASN A 7 -41.80 -2.25 30.61
CA ASN A 7 -40.36 -2.03 30.47
C ASN A 7 -39.77 -3.06 29.50
N ILE A 8 -40.20 -3.03 28.24
CA ILE A 8 -39.80 -4.00 27.21
C ILE A 8 -38.81 -3.39 26.22
N ALA A 9 -37.63 -4.00 26.08
CA ALA A 9 -36.73 -3.73 24.97
C ALA A 9 -37.14 -4.58 23.74
N LYS A 10 -36.88 -4.11 22.52
CA LYS A 10 -37.15 -4.85 21.27
C LYS A 10 -35.91 -4.92 20.40
N VAL A 11 -35.76 -5.99 19.62
CA VAL A 11 -34.66 -6.13 18.66
C VAL A 11 -34.76 -4.98 17.66
N PRO A 12 -33.68 -4.22 17.41
CA PRO A 12 -33.73 -3.10 16.48
C PRO A 12 -34.33 -3.49 15.14
N GLY A 13 -35.34 -2.73 14.69
CA GLY A 13 -36.03 -2.96 13.41
C GLY A 13 -37.02 -4.13 13.40
N LYS A 14 -37.25 -4.81 14.53
CA LYS A 14 -38.19 -5.94 14.64
C LYS A 14 -39.24 -5.70 15.71
N THR A 15 -40.33 -6.45 15.65
CA THR A 15 -41.35 -6.51 16.70
C THR A 15 -40.95 -7.45 17.85
N THR A 16 -39.90 -8.25 17.66
CA THR A 16 -39.37 -9.22 18.63
C THR A 16 -38.93 -8.52 19.91
N ILE A 17 -39.52 -8.91 21.04
CA ILE A 17 -39.16 -8.41 22.37
C ILE A 17 -37.83 -9.06 22.78
N ILE A 18 -36.95 -8.25 23.36
CA ILE A 18 -35.68 -8.69 23.94
C ILE A 18 -35.97 -9.23 25.33
N ALA A 19 -35.88 -10.54 25.42
CA ALA A 19 -35.89 -11.30 26.65
C ALA A 19 -34.85 -12.40 26.52
N VAL A 20 -34.38 -12.95 27.63
CA VAL A 20 -33.46 -14.10 27.60
C VAL A 20 -34.02 -15.26 26.79
N ASN A 21 -35.34 -15.45 26.75
CA ASN A 21 -35.96 -16.52 25.96
C ASN A 21 -35.98 -16.30 24.44
N ASN A 22 -35.84 -15.05 23.97
CA ASN A 22 -35.88 -14.71 22.54
C ASN A 22 -34.48 -14.43 21.95
N ILE A 23 -33.46 -14.29 22.79
CA ILE A 23 -32.07 -14.09 22.39
C ILE A 23 -31.17 -15.27 22.77
N ASN A 24 -31.47 -16.04 23.83
CA ASN A 24 -30.63 -17.18 24.27
C ASN A 24 -31.14 -18.55 23.81
N ASN A 25 -30.21 -19.51 23.85
CA ASN A 25 -30.46 -20.95 23.95
C ASN A 25 -31.12 -21.34 25.29
N GLY A 26 -32.29 -20.75 25.59
CA GLY A 26 -33.07 -21.14 26.75
C GLY A 26 -33.41 -22.64 26.69
N THR A 27 -33.45 -23.31 27.83
CA THR A 27 -34.01 -24.66 27.93
C THR A 27 -35.38 -24.68 27.24
N LEU A 28 -35.62 -25.68 26.39
CA LEU A 28 -36.88 -25.84 25.64
C LEU A 28 -38.08 -25.64 26.60
N GLY A 29 -38.83 -24.55 26.42
CA GLY A 29 -40.09 -24.28 27.14
C GLY A 29 -40.08 -23.20 28.23
N SER A 30 -39.35 -22.09 28.09
CA SER A 30 -39.45 -20.97 29.05
C SER A 30 -40.01 -19.67 28.50
N ASN A 31 -40.82 -19.67 27.44
CA ASN A 31 -41.79 -18.58 27.33
C ASN A 31 -42.86 -18.82 28.42
N GLN A 32 -43.26 -17.77 29.14
CA GLN A 32 -44.28 -17.88 30.20
C GLN A 32 -45.60 -18.51 29.66
N ASP A 33 -45.80 -18.45 28.35
CA ASP A 33 -46.93 -19.01 27.61
C ASP A 33 -46.69 -20.41 26.99
N GLY A 34 -45.50 -21.01 27.18
CA GLY A 34 -45.14 -22.33 26.68
C GLY A 34 -44.79 -22.41 25.19
N THR A 35 -44.63 -21.28 24.49
CA THR A 35 -44.22 -21.27 23.08
C THR A 35 -42.72 -21.61 22.88
N PRO A 36 -42.33 -22.21 21.74
CA PRO A 36 -40.93 -22.50 21.43
C PRO A 36 -40.09 -21.21 21.31
N ALA A 37 -38.88 -21.23 21.89
CA ALA A 37 -37.92 -20.14 21.79
C ALA A 37 -37.32 -20.00 20.38
N ASP A 38 -37.08 -18.77 19.92
CA ASP A 38 -36.32 -18.48 18.71
C ASP A 38 -34.82 -18.51 19.04
N LEU A 39 -34.10 -19.50 18.52
CA LEU A 39 -32.69 -19.77 18.84
C LEU A 39 -31.70 -19.14 17.85
N THR A 40 -32.19 -18.38 16.86
CA THR A 40 -31.36 -17.83 15.77
C THR A 40 -30.27 -16.85 16.24
N ASN A 41 -30.38 -16.31 17.46
CA ASN A 41 -29.44 -15.32 18.02
C ASN A 41 -28.60 -15.87 19.19
N SER A 42 -28.59 -17.19 19.39
CA SER A 42 -27.99 -17.85 20.56
C SER A 42 -26.49 -17.62 20.77
N PHE A 43 -25.75 -17.15 19.75
CA PHE A 43 -24.33 -16.84 19.86
C PHE A 43 -24.01 -15.57 20.66
N TYR A 44 -25.01 -14.70 20.89
CA TYR A 44 -24.86 -13.51 21.74
C TYR A 44 -25.04 -13.82 23.25
N TYR A 45 -25.35 -15.07 23.61
CA TYR A 45 -25.62 -15.47 24.99
C TYR A 45 -24.35 -15.72 25.81
N ILE A 46 -24.34 -15.24 27.06
CA ILE A 46 -23.31 -15.56 28.07
C ILE A 46 -24.01 -15.94 29.38
N ALA A 47 -23.76 -17.16 29.88
CA ALA A 47 -24.33 -17.65 31.13
C ALA A 47 -23.57 -17.07 32.34
N ASN A 48 -24.28 -16.38 33.24
CA ASN A 48 -23.72 -15.81 34.47
C ASN A 48 -24.49 -16.30 35.71
N SER A 49 -24.54 -17.62 35.92
CA SER A 49 -25.18 -18.22 37.09
C SER A 49 -24.17 -18.83 38.06
N ASN A 50 -24.42 -18.65 39.35
CA ASN A 50 -23.67 -19.22 40.47
C ASN A 50 -23.93 -20.72 40.61
N ASN A 51 -23.30 -21.56 39.80
CA ASN A 51 -23.48 -23.01 39.90
C ASN A 51 -22.81 -23.66 41.15
N THR A 52 -22.55 -22.89 42.22
CA THR A 52 -22.03 -23.40 43.50
C THR A 52 -23.15 -23.35 44.54
N GLY A 53 -23.81 -24.48 44.79
CA GLY A 53 -24.96 -24.61 45.69
C GLY A 53 -24.71 -24.19 47.15
N ALA A 54 -24.63 -22.89 47.41
CA ALA A 54 -24.54 -22.30 48.74
C ALA A 54 -25.96 -21.93 49.23
N PRO A 55 -26.42 -22.47 50.36
CA PRO A 55 -27.71 -22.13 50.91
C PRO A 55 -27.62 -20.79 51.65
N ASN A 56 -28.38 -19.82 51.15
CA ASN A 56 -28.88 -18.66 51.90
C ASN A 56 -27.82 -17.64 52.36
N ASN A 57 -27.55 -16.63 51.52
CA ASN A 57 -27.66 -15.23 51.93
C ASN A 57 -27.55 -14.29 50.71
N VAL A 58 -28.73 -14.02 50.14
CA VAL A 58 -29.20 -12.70 49.74
C VAL A 58 -28.14 -11.69 49.33
N VAL A 59 -27.92 -11.60 48.02
CA VAL A 59 -27.32 -10.44 47.37
C VAL A 59 -28.41 -9.86 46.48
N TYR A 60 -29.01 -8.72 46.88
CA TYR A 60 -30.13 -8.10 46.16
C TYR A 60 -29.71 -7.26 44.95
N SER A 61 -28.45 -7.35 44.56
CA SER A 61 -27.93 -6.94 43.26
C SER A 61 -26.62 -7.71 43.06
N GLU A 62 -26.56 -8.64 42.11
CA GLU A 62 -25.30 -9.34 41.77
C GLU A 62 -24.32 -8.37 41.07
N PHE A 63 -23.82 -7.37 41.81
CA PHE A 63 -22.72 -6.48 41.40
C PHE A 63 -21.34 -7.10 41.72
N ASN A 64 -21.27 -8.35 42.17
CA ASN A 64 -20.02 -9.09 42.31
C ASN A 64 -19.49 -9.67 40.99
N GLY A 65 -20.13 -9.31 39.86
CA GLY A 65 -19.41 -8.87 38.67
C GLY A 65 -18.27 -9.76 38.20
N PHE A 66 -18.59 -10.84 37.50
CA PHE A 66 -17.86 -11.10 36.26
C PHE A 66 -18.42 -10.13 35.21
N THR A 67 -18.10 -8.83 35.35
CA THR A 67 -18.37 -7.87 34.29
C THR A 67 -17.49 -8.29 33.11
N LYS A 68 -18.09 -8.99 32.14
CA LYS A 68 -17.41 -9.22 30.87
C LYS A 68 -17.45 -7.90 30.13
N VAL A 69 -16.29 -7.31 29.93
CA VAL A 69 -16.17 -6.11 29.09
C VAL A 69 -16.60 -6.51 27.69
N ILE A 70 -17.69 -5.91 27.20
CA ILE A 70 -18.11 -6.01 25.80
C ILE A 70 -17.47 -4.81 25.11
N ARG A 71 -16.59 -5.08 24.15
CA ARG A 71 -16.03 -4.08 23.24
C ARG A 71 -16.77 -4.20 21.91
N ALA A 72 -17.14 -3.07 21.35
CA ALA A 72 -17.71 -2.99 20.01
C ALA A 72 -17.07 -1.78 19.32
N ILE A 73 -16.53 -2.00 18.14
CA ILE A 73 -15.90 -0.97 17.30
C ILE A 73 -16.80 -0.77 16.09
N LYS A 74 -16.97 0.48 15.67
CA LYS A 74 -17.70 0.83 14.46
C LYS A 74 -16.82 1.76 13.62
N LYS A 75 -16.24 1.20 12.55
CA LYS A 75 -15.46 1.94 11.54
C LYS A 75 -16.37 2.81 10.64
N GLY A 76 -15.77 3.81 9.99
CA GLY A 76 -16.42 4.72 9.03
C GLY A 76 -17.37 5.73 9.67
N LEU A 77 -16.96 6.32 10.80
CA LEU A 77 -17.70 7.41 11.41
C LEU A 77 -17.36 8.72 10.68
N THR A 78 -18.37 9.46 10.24
CA THR A 78 -18.21 10.78 9.64
C THR A 78 -18.05 11.82 10.73
N PRO A 79 -16.98 12.64 10.70
CA PRO A 79 -16.81 13.73 11.64
C PRO A 79 -18.04 14.64 11.73
N ASN A 80 -18.28 15.20 12.91
CA ASN A 80 -19.43 16.08 13.19
C ASN A 80 -20.83 15.46 12.99
N THR A 81 -20.92 14.14 12.81
CA THR A 81 -22.20 13.43 12.71
C THR A 81 -22.65 12.88 14.06
N THR A 82 -23.96 12.91 14.32
CA THR A 82 -24.53 12.32 15.53
C THR A 82 -24.84 10.84 15.33
N TYR A 83 -24.24 9.98 16.16
CA TYR A 83 -24.49 8.54 16.18
C TYR A 83 -25.33 8.14 17.40
N HIS A 84 -26.17 7.12 17.22
CA HIS A 84 -27.01 6.57 18.28
C HIS A 84 -26.54 5.18 18.68
N VAL A 85 -25.95 5.06 19.86
CA VAL A 85 -25.70 3.74 20.48
C VAL A 85 -27.00 3.24 21.09
N LYS A 86 -27.48 2.07 20.63
CA LYS A 86 -28.69 1.42 21.16
C LYS A 86 -28.29 0.20 21.96
N LEU A 87 -28.51 0.27 23.27
CA LEU A 87 -28.32 -0.84 24.20
C LEU A 87 -29.68 -1.42 24.55
N ALA A 88 -29.78 -2.75 24.55
CA ALA A 88 -30.97 -3.43 25.01
C ALA A 88 -30.63 -4.39 26.14
N ILE A 89 -31.34 -4.24 27.24
CA ILE A 89 -31.14 -5.00 28.47
C ILE A 89 -32.47 -5.66 28.84
N SER A 90 -32.42 -6.91 29.29
CA SER A 90 -33.58 -7.63 29.82
C SER A 90 -33.23 -8.26 31.14
N ASP A 91 -34.20 -8.30 32.05
CA ASP A 91 -34.14 -9.09 33.27
C ASP A 91 -34.54 -10.55 32.99
N VAL A 92 -34.07 -11.47 33.83
CA VAL A 92 -34.32 -12.90 33.73
C VAL A 92 -35.08 -13.36 34.96
N ALA A 93 -36.24 -13.96 34.72
CA ALA A 93 -36.98 -14.82 35.66
C ALA A 93 -37.76 -14.16 36.82
N ASP A 94 -37.53 -12.90 37.21
CA ASP A 94 -38.46 -12.21 38.11
C ASP A 94 -38.76 -10.76 37.67
N ASN A 95 -39.64 -10.09 38.42
CA ASN A 95 -40.00 -8.70 38.20
C ASN A 95 -39.52 -7.80 39.35
N GLN A 96 -38.67 -8.34 40.23
CA GLN A 96 -38.22 -7.69 41.46
C GLN A 96 -36.81 -7.11 41.33
N PHE A 97 -35.93 -7.68 40.50
CA PHE A 97 -34.60 -7.15 40.25
C PHE A 97 -34.49 -6.40 38.92
N ASP A 98 -33.46 -5.56 38.78
CA ASP A 98 -33.23 -4.72 37.61
C ASP A 98 -31.90 -5.09 36.94
N SER A 99 -31.93 -5.41 35.65
CA SER A 99 -30.72 -5.48 34.82
C SER A 99 -30.16 -4.07 34.59
N GLY A 100 -28.83 -3.94 34.60
CA GLY A 100 -28.14 -2.67 34.33
C GLY A 100 -26.91 -2.87 33.45
N VAL A 101 -26.55 -1.83 32.69
CA VAL A 101 -25.29 -1.75 31.94
C VAL A 101 -24.48 -0.60 32.51
N PHE A 102 -23.20 -0.84 32.75
CA PHE A 102 -22.23 0.20 33.03
C PHE A 102 -21.49 0.54 31.74
N ILE A 103 -21.57 1.80 31.32
CA ILE A 103 -20.79 2.30 30.20
C ILE A 103 -19.47 2.79 30.78
N LYS A 104 -18.39 2.08 30.47
CA LYS A 104 -17.04 2.52 30.85
C LYS A 104 -16.58 3.72 30.01
N LEU A 105 -16.77 3.63 28.69
CA LEU A 105 -16.36 4.64 27.72
C LEU A 105 -17.20 4.47 26.45
N ILE A 106 -17.61 5.59 25.86
CA ILE A 106 -18.00 5.70 24.46
C ILE A 106 -17.18 6.88 23.93
N THR A 107 -16.34 6.60 22.95
CA THR A 107 -15.49 7.60 22.32
C THR A 107 -15.48 7.34 20.82
N GLY A 108 -15.24 8.40 20.06
CA GLY A 108 -14.79 8.32 18.68
C GLY A 108 -13.46 9.05 18.61
N PHE A 109 -12.52 8.48 17.88
CA PHE A 109 -11.20 9.03 17.62
C PHE A 109 -10.85 8.73 16.17
N GLN A 110 -9.85 9.43 15.64
CA GLN A 110 -9.20 9.03 14.40
C GLN A 110 -8.21 7.91 14.75
N ASP A 111 -8.12 6.96 13.83
CA ASP A 111 -7.46 5.65 13.93
C ASP A 111 -7.35 5.22 12.46
N ASN A 112 -6.28 5.69 11.82
CA ASN A 112 -6.15 5.71 10.36
C ASN A 112 -5.97 4.29 9.80
N ASP A 113 -5.05 3.53 10.37
CA ASP A 113 -4.78 2.12 10.11
C ASP A 113 -5.86 1.13 10.62
N PHE A 114 -6.69 1.57 11.57
CA PHE A 114 -7.67 0.80 12.30
C PHE A 114 -7.14 -0.35 13.17
N ASP A 115 -5.95 -0.20 13.74
CA ASP A 115 -5.37 -1.16 14.68
C ASP A 115 -6.01 -1.08 16.09
N GLY A 116 -6.71 0.04 16.37
CA GLY A 116 -7.42 0.31 17.61
C GLY A 116 -6.65 1.17 18.63
N ILE A 117 -5.48 1.67 18.23
CA ILE A 117 -4.79 2.82 18.81
C ILE A 117 -5.41 4.05 18.11
N ARG A 118 -4.85 5.25 18.27
CA ARG A 118 -5.52 6.47 17.80
C ARG A 118 -4.42 7.43 17.44
N ASP A 119 -4.62 8.21 16.38
CA ASP A 119 -3.51 8.90 15.73
C ASP A 119 -2.69 9.77 16.68
N GLU A 120 -3.34 10.43 17.66
CA GLU A 120 -2.64 11.29 18.62
C GLU A 120 -1.68 10.57 19.60
N ILE A 121 -1.68 9.24 19.66
CA ILE A 121 -0.76 8.42 20.48
C ILE A 121 -0.20 7.22 19.73
N ASP A 122 -0.62 7.03 18.48
CA ASP A 122 0.02 6.08 17.60
C ASP A 122 1.46 6.52 17.34
N LEU A 123 2.31 5.58 16.97
CA LEU A 123 3.68 5.90 16.55
C LEU A 123 3.91 5.64 15.07
N ASP A 124 2.96 4.96 14.41
CA ASP A 124 3.02 4.42 13.05
C ASP A 124 1.56 4.34 12.53
N ASP A 125 1.04 5.49 12.09
CA ASP A 125 -0.39 5.72 11.83
C ASP A 125 -0.98 4.94 10.63
N ASP A 126 -0.13 4.32 9.81
CA ASP A 126 -0.50 3.48 8.67
C ASP A 126 0.04 2.03 8.76
N ASN A 127 0.83 1.71 9.80
CA ASN A 127 1.42 0.40 10.08
C ASN A 127 2.40 -0.10 9.03
N ASP A 128 2.95 0.78 8.21
CA ASP A 128 3.94 0.43 7.21
C ASP A 128 5.31 0.10 7.86
N GLY A 129 5.49 0.43 9.15
CA GLY A 129 6.67 0.14 9.95
C GLY A 129 7.67 1.30 10.02
N ILE A 130 7.48 2.36 9.26
CA ILE A 130 8.12 3.67 9.45
C ILE A 130 7.34 4.39 10.58
N LEU A 131 7.98 5.31 11.30
CA LEU A 131 7.33 5.97 12.43
C LEU A 131 6.93 7.38 12.02
N ASP A 132 5.76 7.90 12.41
CA ASP A 132 5.30 9.24 11.99
C ASP A 132 6.33 10.37 12.26
N SER A 133 7.20 10.15 13.25
CA SER A 133 8.31 11.06 13.59
C SER A 133 9.42 11.14 12.53
N ILE A 134 9.44 10.18 11.59
CA ILE A 134 10.34 10.00 10.45
C ILE A 134 9.61 10.46 9.18
N GLU A 135 8.39 9.99 8.89
CA GLU A 135 7.65 10.46 7.71
C GLU A 135 7.25 11.93 7.81
N GLY A 136 6.73 12.35 8.96
CA GLY A 136 6.29 13.71 9.19
C GLY A 136 4.87 13.97 8.69
N VAL A 137 4.64 15.13 8.08
CA VAL A 137 3.28 15.60 7.68
C VAL A 137 3.29 16.22 6.28
N ALA A 138 4.33 15.93 5.51
CA ALA A 138 4.37 16.31 4.11
C ALA A 138 3.45 15.38 3.31
N ASP A 139 3.30 15.70 2.04
CA ASP A 139 2.48 15.01 1.05
C ASP A 139 3.40 15.05 -0.18
N THR A 140 4.26 14.04 -0.27
CA THR A 140 5.47 14.05 -1.10
C THR A 140 5.13 13.96 -2.58
N ASP A 141 4.18 13.11 -2.95
CA ASP A 141 3.68 12.94 -4.31
C ASP A 141 2.52 13.89 -4.68
N GLY A 142 1.84 14.49 -3.70
CA GLY A 142 0.76 15.44 -3.90
C GLY A 142 -0.60 14.79 -4.16
N ASP A 143 -0.82 13.53 -3.77
CA ASP A 143 -2.07 12.81 -3.96
C ASP A 143 -3.19 13.22 -2.97
N GLY A 144 -2.81 13.89 -1.88
CA GLY A 144 -3.69 14.39 -0.82
C GLY A 144 -3.81 13.48 0.41
N VAL A 145 -3.07 12.38 0.46
CA VAL A 145 -2.65 11.64 1.66
C VAL A 145 -1.37 12.31 2.17
N ILE A 146 -1.10 12.23 3.47
CA ILE A 146 0.17 12.76 4.02
C ILE A 146 1.09 11.58 4.25
N ASP A 147 2.40 11.77 4.15
CA ASP A 147 3.40 10.70 4.20
C ASP A 147 3.27 9.79 5.43
N SER A 148 2.69 10.24 6.56
CA SER A 148 2.48 9.40 7.76
C SER A 148 1.18 8.61 7.75
N PHE A 149 0.40 8.73 6.67
CA PHE A 149 -0.83 7.98 6.38
C PHE A 149 -0.71 7.30 5.01
N ASP A 150 0.45 7.39 4.37
CA ASP A 150 0.67 7.00 2.99
C ASP A 150 1.49 5.73 2.98
N LEU A 151 1.15 4.79 2.10
CA LEU A 151 1.87 3.53 1.97
C LEU A 151 2.79 3.51 0.74
N ASP A 152 2.83 4.57 -0.05
CA ASP A 152 3.60 4.77 -1.29
C ASP A 152 3.84 6.28 -1.45
N ALA A 153 4.65 6.84 -0.56
CA ALA A 153 4.67 8.28 -0.27
C ALA A 153 5.19 9.15 -1.43
N ASP A 154 6.01 8.60 -2.34
CA ASP A 154 6.42 9.28 -3.57
C ASP A 154 5.62 8.87 -4.81
N GLY A 155 4.71 7.91 -4.67
CA GLY A 155 3.74 7.51 -5.67
C GLY A 155 4.34 6.78 -6.86
N ASP A 156 5.49 6.12 -6.66
CA ASP A 156 6.20 5.35 -7.68
C ASP A 156 5.64 3.91 -7.84
N GLY A 157 4.75 3.49 -6.94
CA GLY A 157 4.10 2.18 -6.96
C GLY A 157 4.83 1.08 -6.18
N ILE A 158 5.94 1.39 -5.54
CA ILE A 158 6.59 0.49 -4.60
C ILE A 158 6.10 0.88 -3.20
N PRO A 159 5.58 -0.06 -2.39
CA PRO A 159 5.14 0.32 -1.06
C PRO A 159 6.30 0.70 -0.13
N ASP A 160 6.11 1.73 0.68
CA ASP A 160 7.08 2.29 1.64
C ASP A 160 7.72 1.22 2.53
N ASN A 161 6.90 0.27 3.00
CA ASN A 161 7.36 -0.87 3.79
C ASN A 161 8.50 -1.66 3.11
N ILE A 162 8.45 -1.78 1.80
CA ILE A 162 9.46 -2.47 0.98
C ILE A 162 10.69 -1.59 0.82
N GLU A 163 10.50 -0.32 0.48
CA GLU A 163 11.58 0.63 0.17
C GLU A 163 12.41 0.97 1.40
N ALA A 164 11.76 1.13 2.56
CA ALA A 164 12.42 1.38 3.83
C ALA A 164 13.36 0.25 4.30
N GLN A 165 13.43 -0.88 3.61
CA GLN A 165 14.26 -2.03 3.95
C GLN A 165 15.15 -2.46 2.79
N SER A 166 16.33 -3.02 3.10
CA SER A 166 17.20 -3.63 2.07
C SER A 166 16.56 -4.89 1.48
N THR A 167 16.73 -5.16 0.19
CA THR A 167 16.14 -6.32 -0.50
C THR A 167 16.44 -7.66 0.16
N LEU A 168 17.70 -7.96 0.47
CA LEU A 168 18.09 -9.22 1.12
C LEU A 168 17.70 -9.30 2.60
N GLY A 169 17.56 -8.14 3.25
CA GLY A 169 17.22 -8.01 4.66
C GLY A 169 15.72 -7.90 4.93
N TYR A 170 14.90 -7.87 3.88
CA TYR A 170 13.47 -7.58 3.94
C TYR A 170 12.73 -8.47 4.95
N ILE A 171 11.97 -7.82 5.82
CA ILE A 171 11.09 -8.42 6.80
C ILE A 171 9.66 -8.08 6.39
N ALA A 172 8.89 -9.08 5.96
CA ALA A 172 7.49 -8.88 5.60
C ALA A 172 6.62 -8.57 6.83
N PRO A 173 5.60 -7.69 6.71
CA PRO A 173 4.78 -7.19 7.84
C PRO A 173 3.98 -8.29 8.55
N GLY A 174 3.63 -9.34 7.80
CA GLY A 174 2.96 -10.52 8.35
C GLY A 174 1.58 -10.19 8.90
N THR A 175 1.24 -10.75 10.07
CA THR A 175 0.00 -10.39 10.77
C THR A 175 0.35 -9.39 11.85
N PHE A 176 -0.33 -8.24 11.84
CA PHE A 176 -0.16 -7.22 12.86
C PHE A 176 -0.26 -7.78 14.29
N SER A 177 0.76 -7.46 15.09
CA SER A 177 0.87 -7.79 16.50
C SER A 177 1.50 -6.61 17.21
N ASP A 178 0.86 -6.11 18.26
CA ASP A 178 1.41 -5.05 19.10
C ASP A 178 1.20 -5.42 20.57
N ALA A 179 2.26 -5.90 21.22
CA ALA A 179 2.21 -6.36 22.60
C ALA A 179 2.34 -5.22 23.63
N ASN A 180 2.93 -4.09 23.23
CA ASN A 180 3.22 -2.91 24.03
C ASN A 180 2.14 -1.83 23.91
N ASN A 181 1.21 -1.97 22.97
CA ASN A 181 0.16 -1.01 22.68
C ASN A 181 0.74 0.36 22.31
N ASP A 182 1.76 0.39 21.46
CA ASP A 182 2.41 1.62 20.98
C ASP A 182 2.27 1.86 19.47
N GLY A 183 1.42 1.10 18.76
CA GLY A 183 1.10 1.37 17.35
C GLY A 183 1.95 0.56 16.41
N VAL A 184 3.24 0.44 16.71
CA VAL A 184 4.19 -0.24 15.84
C VAL A 184 4.00 -1.75 15.88
N ASN A 185 3.99 -2.38 14.71
CA ASN A 185 4.03 -3.83 14.61
C ASN A 185 5.29 -4.41 15.29
N ASP A 186 5.11 -5.36 16.21
CA ASP A 186 6.16 -6.02 17.01
C ASP A 186 7.31 -6.60 16.15
N ILE A 187 7.04 -6.88 14.87
CA ILE A 187 8.04 -7.36 13.92
C ILE A 187 9.08 -6.29 13.57
N TYR A 188 8.69 -5.02 13.61
CA TYR A 188 9.52 -3.83 13.40
C TYR A 188 9.81 -3.17 14.75
N ALA A 189 10.50 -3.88 15.64
CA ALA A 189 10.67 -3.46 17.03
C ALA A 189 11.26 -2.03 17.17
N GLY A 190 10.39 -1.04 17.39
CA GLY A 190 10.74 0.37 17.50
C GLY A 190 10.86 1.13 16.16
N GLY A 191 10.25 0.60 15.10
CA GLY A 191 10.25 1.15 13.76
C GLY A 191 11.40 0.66 12.88
N LEU A 192 11.22 0.78 11.57
CA LEU A 192 12.23 0.62 10.55
C LEU A 192 13.18 1.83 10.56
N THR A 193 14.39 1.62 10.06
CA THR A 193 15.29 2.71 9.70
C THR A 193 15.33 2.72 8.19
N PRO A 194 14.68 3.70 7.53
CA PRO A 194 14.58 3.72 6.07
C PRO A 194 15.94 3.62 5.39
N VAL A 195 15.99 2.86 4.30
CA VAL A 195 17.13 2.82 3.40
C VAL A 195 17.15 4.12 2.58
N ASN A 196 18.36 4.54 2.23
CA ASN A 196 18.65 5.58 1.26
C ASN A 196 19.82 5.00 0.46
N THR A 197 19.51 4.47 -0.72
CA THR A 197 20.40 3.59 -1.50
C THR A 197 21.60 4.35 -2.03
N ASP A 198 21.38 5.56 -2.53
CA ASP A 198 22.38 6.40 -3.15
C ASP A 198 23.23 7.24 -2.18
N GLY A 199 22.72 7.55 -0.99
CA GLY A 199 23.37 8.39 0.01
C GLY A 199 23.19 9.92 -0.15
N ILE A 200 22.40 10.44 -1.11
CA ILE A 200 22.46 11.85 -1.52
C ILE A 200 21.25 12.66 -1.04
N ASP A 201 20.04 12.22 -1.36
CA ASP A 201 18.77 12.93 -1.15
C ASP A 201 17.80 12.17 -0.25
N ASN A 202 16.58 11.88 -0.71
CA ASN A 202 15.53 11.39 0.16
C ASN A 202 15.74 9.88 0.39
N PRO A 203 15.30 9.33 1.53
CA PRO A 203 15.26 7.88 1.67
C PRO A 203 14.36 7.25 0.60
N ASP A 204 14.66 6.01 0.19
CA ASP A 204 14.07 5.31 -0.96
C ASP A 204 12.55 5.50 -1.05
N TYR A 205 11.81 5.28 0.05
CA TYR A 205 10.34 5.45 0.12
C TYR A 205 9.78 6.87 -0.15
N LYS A 206 10.65 7.83 -0.44
CA LYS A 206 10.32 9.22 -0.77
C LYS A 206 11.13 9.72 -1.98
N ASP A 207 11.75 8.80 -2.69
CA ASP A 207 12.66 9.07 -3.77
C ASP A 207 12.35 8.23 -5.00
N THR A 208 11.81 8.90 -6.02
CA THR A 208 11.32 8.27 -7.24
C THR A 208 12.44 7.74 -8.17
N ASP A 209 13.69 7.84 -7.74
CA ASP A 209 14.94 7.44 -8.42
C ASP A 209 15.93 7.03 -7.30
N SER A 210 15.66 5.90 -6.65
CA SER A 210 16.28 5.48 -5.38
C SER A 210 17.80 5.34 -5.44
N ASP A 211 18.35 5.01 -6.61
CA ASP A 211 19.79 4.89 -6.82
C ASP A 211 20.42 6.07 -7.57
N ASN A 212 19.60 7.04 -7.99
CA ASN A 212 19.98 8.29 -8.63
C ASN A 212 20.74 8.08 -9.95
N ASP A 213 20.34 7.08 -10.73
CA ASP A 213 20.90 6.77 -12.04
C ASP A 213 20.22 7.54 -13.20
N GLY A 214 19.08 8.18 -12.91
CA GLY A 214 18.33 9.01 -13.85
C GLY A 214 17.11 8.31 -14.46
N ILE A 215 16.87 7.05 -14.13
CA ILE A 215 15.65 6.31 -14.44
C ILE A 215 14.76 6.33 -13.20
N ASN A 216 13.45 6.28 -13.42
CA ASN A 216 12.49 6.28 -12.33
C ASN A 216 12.17 4.83 -11.90
N ASP A 217 12.07 4.62 -10.59
CA ASP A 217 11.84 3.33 -9.95
C ASP A 217 10.60 2.59 -10.54
N THR A 218 9.52 3.30 -10.87
CA THR A 218 8.33 2.72 -11.54
C THR A 218 8.67 2.06 -12.88
N ILE A 219 9.60 2.66 -13.65
CA ILE A 219 10.04 2.18 -14.96
C ILE A 219 10.88 0.91 -14.77
N GLU A 220 11.86 0.94 -13.89
CA GLU A 220 12.79 -0.16 -13.63
C GLU A 220 12.07 -1.38 -13.06
N THR A 221 11.10 -1.15 -12.17
CA THR A 221 10.26 -2.21 -11.62
C THR A 221 9.25 -2.79 -12.61
N ASN A 222 9.09 -2.17 -13.78
CA ASN A 222 8.10 -2.53 -14.80
C ASN A 222 6.65 -2.54 -14.26
N LEU A 223 6.35 -1.66 -13.29
CA LEU A 223 5.02 -1.56 -12.72
C LEU A 223 4.07 -0.84 -13.67
N ASN A 224 2.81 -1.32 -13.71
CA ASN A 224 1.76 -0.69 -14.49
C ASN A 224 0.78 0.00 -13.56
N LEU A 225 1.01 1.28 -13.32
CA LEU A 225 0.18 2.09 -12.42
C LEU A 225 -1.04 2.66 -13.15
N SER A 226 -2.13 2.80 -12.41
CA SER A 226 -3.34 3.47 -12.91
C SER A 226 -3.24 5.00 -12.78
N GLY A 227 -2.36 5.50 -11.92
CA GLY A 227 -2.27 6.90 -11.49
C GLY A 227 -3.46 7.32 -10.62
N LEU A 228 -4.19 6.35 -10.07
CA LEU A 228 -5.32 6.57 -9.18
C LEU A 228 -5.04 5.82 -7.89
N VAL A 229 -5.11 6.53 -6.79
CA VAL A 229 -4.80 6.04 -5.44
C VAL A 229 -6.05 5.98 -4.57
N GLY A 230 -5.94 5.21 -3.50
CA GLY A 230 -6.98 4.98 -2.50
C GLY A 230 -7.01 6.02 -1.38
N LEU A 231 -7.47 5.59 -0.21
CA LEU A 231 -7.31 6.28 1.07
C LEU A 231 -5.93 6.06 1.68
N ASN A 232 -5.27 4.95 1.33
CA ASN A 232 -3.97 4.53 1.85
C ASN A 232 -2.79 4.84 0.91
N GLY A 233 -3.00 5.70 -0.11
CA GLY A 233 -1.95 6.13 -1.04
C GLY A 233 -1.53 5.11 -2.10
N LEU A 234 -1.64 3.80 -1.85
CA LEU A 234 -1.32 2.77 -2.87
C LEU A 234 -2.14 2.93 -4.16
N ASP A 235 -1.49 2.74 -5.31
CA ASP A 235 -2.17 2.71 -6.61
C ASP A 235 -3.19 1.55 -6.69
N ASN A 236 -4.34 1.83 -7.31
CA ASN A 236 -5.45 0.88 -7.42
C ASN A 236 -5.14 -0.40 -8.22
N ASN A 237 -4.06 -0.43 -9.02
CA ASN A 237 -3.59 -1.65 -9.66
C ASN A 237 -2.78 -2.54 -8.70
N ILE A 238 -2.19 -1.96 -7.65
CA ILE A 238 -1.40 -2.65 -6.62
C ILE A 238 -2.30 -3.11 -5.47
N ASP A 239 -3.18 -2.24 -4.99
CA ASP A 239 -4.17 -2.54 -3.96
C ASP A 239 -5.60 -2.31 -4.45
N THR A 240 -6.45 -3.32 -4.29
CA THR A 240 -7.87 -3.26 -4.68
C THR A 240 -8.82 -3.17 -3.49
N VAL A 241 -8.29 -3.28 -2.27
CA VAL A 241 -9.08 -3.41 -1.03
C VAL A 241 -8.94 -2.16 -0.15
N ASP A 242 -7.99 -1.26 -0.41
CA ASP A 242 -7.90 0.12 0.09
C ASP A 242 -8.03 0.20 1.64
N TYR A 243 -7.21 -0.62 2.31
CA TYR A 243 -7.09 -0.66 3.77
C TYR A 243 -5.63 -0.91 4.16
N TYR A 244 -5.20 -0.26 5.25
CA TYR A 244 -3.89 -0.46 5.91
C TYR A 244 -3.63 -1.84 6.52
N THR A 245 -4.53 -2.81 6.35
CA THR A 245 -4.30 -4.17 6.89
C THR A 245 -3.29 -4.98 6.08
N ASP A 246 -3.02 -4.54 4.85
CA ASP A 246 -2.06 -5.14 3.92
C ASP A 246 -1.23 -4.01 3.31
N VAL A 247 -0.18 -3.62 4.03
CA VAL A 247 0.60 -2.42 3.73
C VAL A 247 1.38 -2.49 2.43
N ASN A 248 1.47 -3.67 1.81
CA ASN A 248 2.13 -3.82 0.51
C ASN A 248 1.16 -4.11 -0.66
N GLY A 249 -0.14 -4.22 -0.38
CA GLY A 249 -1.11 -4.75 -1.34
C GLY A 249 -0.63 -6.05 -2.01
N SER A 250 -0.56 -6.06 -3.34
CA SER A 250 -0.13 -7.25 -4.09
C SER A 250 1.38 -7.52 -4.08
N LEU A 251 2.23 -6.55 -3.69
CA LEU A 251 3.70 -6.60 -3.79
C LEU A 251 4.34 -7.12 -2.50
N ASN A 252 4.37 -8.44 -2.30
CA ASN A 252 4.69 -8.99 -0.98
C ASN A 252 6.19 -9.15 -0.67
N PHE A 253 7.08 -9.03 -1.67
CA PHE A 253 8.53 -9.23 -1.51
C PHE A 253 9.30 -8.42 -2.55
N PRO A 254 10.42 -7.79 -2.19
CA PRO A 254 11.24 -7.02 -3.14
C PRO A 254 11.89 -7.92 -4.19
N SER A 255 12.17 -9.20 -3.89
CA SER A 255 12.70 -10.16 -4.88
C SER A 255 11.71 -10.52 -6.01
N LEU A 256 10.54 -9.88 -6.06
CA LEU A 256 9.61 -9.97 -7.19
C LEU A 256 9.91 -8.93 -8.27
N PHE A 257 10.64 -7.88 -7.90
CA PHE A 257 11.09 -6.86 -8.84
C PHE A 257 12.20 -7.40 -9.74
N PRO A 258 12.38 -6.79 -10.92
CA PRO A 258 13.50 -7.07 -11.80
C PRO A 258 14.87 -7.01 -11.11
N ASP A 259 15.78 -7.85 -11.61
CA ASP A 259 17.18 -8.02 -11.20
C ASP A 259 17.89 -8.44 -12.50
N GLY A 260 18.06 -7.45 -13.39
CA GLY A 260 18.46 -7.60 -14.78
C GLY A 260 19.85 -8.19 -14.93
N ASP A 261 20.77 -7.83 -14.03
CA ASP A 261 22.13 -8.33 -14.02
C ASP A 261 22.29 -9.65 -13.20
N GLY A 262 21.30 -9.97 -12.37
CA GLY A 262 21.20 -11.22 -11.61
C GLY A 262 22.14 -11.27 -10.42
N ASP A 263 22.57 -10.13 -9.90
CA ASP A 263 23.64 -10.00 -8.93
C ASP A 263 23.16 -9.82 -7.47
N LEU A 264 21.84 -9.76 -7.22
CA LEU A 264 21.24 -9.57 -5.88
C LEU A 264 21.83 -10.48 -4.78
N ASN A 265 22.27 -11.71 -5.13
CA ASN A 265 22.89 -12.66 -4.18
C ASN A 265 24.43 -12.62 -4.15
N PHE A 266 25.04 -11.70 -4.89
CA PHE A 266 26.46 -11.59 -5.17
C PHE A 266 27.05 -10.21 -4.83
N GLY A 267 26.23 -9.21 -4.52
CA GLY A 267 26.71 -7.97 -3.93
C GLY A 267 25.95 -6.70 -4.30
N GLY A 268 25.13 -6.72 -5.36
CA GLY A 268 24.21 -5.64 -5.70
C GLY A 268 22.78 -5.93 -5.24
N ASP A 269 21.81 -5.40 -5.98
CA ASP A 269 20.43 -5.25 -5.54
C ASP A 269 19.40 -5.56 -6.67
N VAL A 270 18.13 -5.24 -6.45
CA VAL A 270 17.13 -5.17 -7.53
C VAL A 270 17.31 -3.90 -8.33
N ASP A 271 16.76 -3.92 -9.54
CA ASP A 271 16.95 -2.93 -10.59
C ASP A 271 16.82 -1.47 -10.10
N TYR A 272 15.69 -1.08 -9.48
CA TYR A 272 15.49 0.28 -8.95
C TYR A 272 16.43 0.73 -7.81
N ARG A 273 17.36 -0.13 -7.39
CA ARG A 273 18.37 0.17 -6.35
C ARG A 273 19.79 -0.12 -6.84
N ASP A 274 19.98 -0.36 -8.13
CA ASP A 274 21.27 -0.65 -8.72
C ASP A 274 21.62 0.33 -9.85
N ALA A 275 22.27 1.44 -9.45
CA ALA A 275 22.76 2.46 -10.36
C ALA A 275 23.77 1.96 -11.41
N THR A 276 24.19 0.70 -11.32
CA THR A 276 24.90 0.01 -12.38
C THR A 276 23.98 -0.92 -13.16
N PHE A 277 22.87 -0.37 -13.63
CA PHE A 277 22.05 -0.98 -14.65
C PHE A 277 22.91 -1.32 -15.86
N ASN A 278 22.99 -2.61 -16.17
CA ASN A 278 23.58 -3.09 -17.41
C ASN A 278 22.49 -3.14 -18.49
N PHE A 279 21.66 -2.10 -18.59
CA PHE A 279 20.94 -1.84 -19.84
C PHE A 279 21.98 -1.49 -20.90
N PRO A 280 21.87 -2.01 -22.13
CA PRO A 280 22.66 -1.50 -23.24
C PRO A 280 22.46 0.01 -23.33
N ASP A 281 23.57 0.74 -23.35
CA ASP A 281 23.69 2.16 -23.69
C ASP A 281 24.76 2.16 -24.80
N THR A 282 24.30 2.05 -26.04
CA THR A 282 25.14 1.72 -27.20
C THR A 282 26.14 2.84 -27.49
N ASP A 283 25.76 4.11 -27.29
CA ASP A 283 26.60 5.27 -27.56
C ASP A 283 27.24 5.91 -26.31
N GLY A 284 26.80 5.54 -25.11
CA GLY A 284 27.35 6.02 -23.85
C GLY A 284 26.90 7.44 -23.49
N ASP A 285 25.72 7.89 -23.92
CA ASP A 285 25.21 9.23 -23.67
C ASP A 285 24.49 9.38 -22.31
N GLY A 286 24.20 8.26 -21.65
CA GLY A 286 23.51 8.18 -20.36
C GLY A 286 22.01 7.95 -20.44
N VAL A 287 21.46 7.69 -21.63
CA VAL A 287 20.07 7.25 -21.87
C VAL A 287 20.11 5.78 -22.33
N PRO A 288 19.48 4.84 -21.60
CA PRO A 288 19.45 3.44 -22.01
C PRO A 288 18.67 3.19 -23.31
N ASN A 289 19.12 2.24 -24.13
CA ASN A 289 18.54 1.90 -25.44
C ASN A 289 17.02 1.57 -25.44
N ASP A 290 16.42 1.22 -24.30
CA ASP A 290 15.00 0.90 -24.25
C ASP A 290 14.10 2.15 -24.12
N ILE A 291 14.69 3.29 -23.75
CA ILE A 291 14.05 4.60 -23.66
C ILE A 291 14.70 5.67 -24.54
N ASP A 292 15.90 5.41 -25.06
CA ASP A 292 16.55 6.20 -26.10
C ASP A 292 15.69 6.23 -27.38
N LEU A 293 15.83 7.31 -28.16
CA LEU A 293 15.19 7.49 -29.45
C LEU A 293 16.16 7.30 -30.64
N ASP A 294 17.47 7.22 -30.37
CA ASP A 294 18.60 7.13 -31.32
C ASP A 294 19.77 6.40 -30.61
N ASP A 295 19.68 5.06 -30.41
CA ASP A 295 20.56 4.31 -29.48
C ASP A 295 22.08 4.44 -29.77
N ASP A 296 22.46 4.77 -31.01
CA ASP A 296 23.87 4.92 -31.41
C ASP A 296 24.27 6.38 -31.70
N ASN A 297 23.33 7.32 -31.52
CA ASN A 297 23.47 8.76 -31.71
C ASN A 297 24.10 9.16 -33.06
N ASP A 298 23.79 8.40 -34.09
CA ASP A 298 24.23 8.68 -35.45
C ASP A 298 23.39 9.83 -36.08
N GLY A 299 22.20 10.09 -35.53
CA GLY A 299 21.27 11.14 -35.93
C GLY A 299 20.04 10.64 -36.69
N ILE A 300 19.92 9.34 -36.96
CA ILE A 300 18.72 8.67 -37.45
C ILE A 300 17.99 8.07 -36.24
N LEU A 301 16.67 8.22 -36.17
CA LEU A 301 15.93 7.70 -35.00
C LEU A 301 15.67 6.21 -35.17
N ASP A 302 15.63 5.44 -34.07
CA ASP A 302 15.36 3.99 -34.09
C ASP A 302 14.03 3.65 -34.76
N THR A 303 13.07 4.58 -34.69
CA THR A 303 11.76 4.43 -35.35
C THR A 303 11.86 4.41 -36.89
N VAL A 304 12.98 4.86 -37.44
CA VAL A 304 13.32 4.91 -38.86
C VAL A 304 14.14 3.68 -39.27
N GLU A 305 15.18 3.30 -38.52
CA GLU A 305 15.98 2.08 -38.76
C GLU A 305 15.21 0.80 -38.43
N GLY A 306 14.63 0.77 -37.24
CA GLY A 306 13.98 -0.38 -36.65
C GLY A 306 14.97 -1.50 -36.30
N ALA A 307 14.43 -2.68 -36.00
CA ALA A 307 15.21 -3.83 -35.52
C ALA A 307 15.74 -4.74 -36.65
N LEU A 308 16.17 -4.17 -37.78
CA LEU A 308 16.86 -4.91 -38.84
C LEU A 308 18.34 -5.10 -38.49
N ASP A 309 19.02 -5.98 -39.21
CA ASP A 309 20.46 -6.22 -39.14
C ASP A 309 20.87 -6.40 -40.61
N THR A 310 21.16 -5.27 -41.26
CA THR A 310 21.24 -5.14 -42.72
C THR A 310 22.51 -5.78 -43.27
N ASP A 311 23.63 -5.67 -42.55
CA ASP A 311 24.91 -6.25 -42.95
C ASP A 311 25.15 -7.69 -42.41
N GLY A 312 24.41 -8.11 -41.39
CA GLY A 312 24.45 -9.44 -40.78
C GLY A 312 25.56 -9.63 -39.75
N ASP A 313 26.06 -8.56 -39.13
CA ASP A 313 27.16 -8.59 -38.16
C ASP A 313 26.72 -8.85 -36.70
N VAL A 314 25.41 -8.93 -36.46
CA VAL A 314 24.72 -9.18 -35.17
C VAL A 314 24.44 -7.91 -34.35
N ILE A 315 24.80 -6.74 -34.86
CA ILE A 315 24.31 -5.45 -34.36
C ILE A 315 23.05 -5.11 -35.16
N ILE A 316 22.04 -4.53 -34.53
CA ILE A 316 20.84 -4.09 -35.25
C ILE A 316 21.06 -2.69 -35.80
N ASP A 317 20.43 -2.35 -36.92
CA ASP A 317 20.58 -1.08 -37.62
C ASP A 317 20.39 0.13 -36.67
N SER A 318 19.41 0.08 -35.76
CA SER A 318 19.19 1.13 -34.75
C SER A 318 20.24 1.15 -33.62
N SER A 319 21.35 0.46 -33.74
CA SER A 319 22.45 0.42 -32.77
C SER A 319 23.80 0.32 -33.48
N ASP A 320 23.84 0.60 -34.78
CA ASP A 320 24.99 0.40 -35.66
C ASP A 320 25.28 1.65 -36.49
N LEU A 321 26.47 2.22 -36.30
CA LEU A 321 26.91 3.44 -36.96
C LEU A 321 27.17 3.28 -38.48
N ASP A 322 27.12 2.06 -39.02
CA ASP A 322 27.38 1.67 -40.42
C ASP A 322 26.53 0.44 -40.78
N SER A 323 25.20 0.61 -40.78
CA SER A 323 24.17 -0.44 -40.87
C SER A 323 24.33 -1.41 -42.06
N ASP A 324 24.95 -0.99 -43.16
CA ASP A 324 25.16 -1.83 -44.34
C ASP A 324 26.61 -2.37 -44.47
N GLY A 325 27.48 -1.95 -43.55
CA GLY A 325 28.87 -2.37 -43.41
C GLY A 325 29.75 -2.01 -44.61
N ASP A 326 29.42 -0.99 -45.39
CA ASP A 326 30.18 -0.58 -46.57
C ASP A 326 31.40 0.30 -46.24
N GLY A 327 31.45 0.83 -45.02
CA GLY A 327 32.53 1.66 -44.48
C GLY A 327 32.26 3.15 -44.54
N ILE A 328 31.04 3.58 -44.90
CA ILE A 328 30.55 4.94 -44.79
C ILE A 328 29.55 4.97 -43.62
N PRO A 329 29.72 5.83 -42.60
CA PRO A 329 28.76 5.89 -41.52
C PRO A 329 27.38 6.40 -41.96
N ASP A 330 26.33 5.87 -41.36
CA ASP A 330 24.91 6.15 -41.67
C ASP A 330 24.61 7.66 -41.63
N ASN A 331 25.15 8.36 -40.64
CA ASN A 331 25.02 9.80 -40.50
C ASN A 331 25.50 10.60 -41.73
N ILE A 332 26.47 10.07 -42.48
CA ILE A 332 26.98 10.64 -43.73
C ILE A 332 26.03 10.28 -44.88
N GLU A 333 25.57 9.04 -44.95
CA GLU A 333 24.71 8.52 -46.00
C GLU A 333 23.33 9.13 -45.99
N ALA A 334 22.76 9.37 -44.79
CA ALA A 334 21.45 9.94 -44.58
C ALA A 334 21.33 11.40 -45.07
N GLN A 335 22.44 12.05 -45.40
CA GLN A 335 22.50 13.49 -45.68
C GLN A 335 23.05 13.84 -47.06
N SER A 336 22.56 14.95 -47.63
CA SER A 336 23.16 15.52 -48.85
C SER A 336 24.39 16.39 -48.53
N THR A 337 25.33 16.50 -49.48
CA THR A 337 26.50 17.38 -49.34
C THR A 337 26.14 18.85 -49.06
N LEU A 338 24.96 19.30 -49.49
CA LEU A 338 24.49 20.66 -49.25
C LEU A 338 23.63 20.68 -47.97
N GLY A 339 24.21 21.17 -46.87
CA GLY A 339 23.51 21.27 -45.59
C GLY A 339 23.86 20.17 -44.58
N TYR A 340 24.87 19.35 -44.88
CA TYR A 340 25.42 18.34 -43.97
C TYR A 340 25.67 18.89 -42.57
N ILE A 341 25.14 18.18 -41.58
CA ILE A 341 25.34 18.37 -40.15
C ILE A 341 26.34 17.29 -39.73
N ALA A 342 27.51 17.73 -39.26
CA ALA A 342 28.55 16.82 -38.79
C ALA A 342 28.26 16.40 -37.34
N PRO A 343 28.65 15.18 -36.93
CA PRO A 343 28.60 14.78 -35.53
C PRO A 343 29.35 15.78 -34.66
N GLY A 344 28.63 16.33 -33.69
CA GLY A 344 29.14 17.30 -32.73
C GLY A 344 29.60 16.64 -31.44
N THR A 345 29.99 17.45 -30.45
CA THR A 345 29.88 17.01 -29.05
C THR A 345 28.43 16.71 -28.76
N PHE A 346 28.16 15.55 -28.15
CA PHE A 346 26.83 15.22 -27.66
C PHE A 346 26.33 16.30 -26.70
N THR A 347 25.13 16.80 -26.97
CA THR A 347 24.38 17.72 -26.13
C THR A 347 22.92 17.35 -26.26
N ASP A 348 22.32 16.89 -25.19
CA ASP A 348 20.89 16.64 -25.08
C ASP A 348 20.36 17.50 -23.92
N ALA A 349 19.54 18.50 -24.27
CA ALA A 349 19.00 19.42 -23.28
C ALA A 349 17.66 18.94 -22.68
N ASN A 350 17.08 17.88 -23.23
CA ASN A 350 15.76 17.36 -22.87
C ASN A 350 15.76 15.88 -22.45
N ASN A 351 16.93 15.25 -22.38
CA ASN A 351 17.15 13.87 -21.96
C ASN A 351 16.23 12.90 -22.74
N ASP A 352 16.15 13.07 -24.06
CA ASP A 352 15.43 12.15 -24.95
C ASP A 352 16.35 11.23 -25.76
N GLY A 353 17.66 11.21 -25.44
CA GLY A 353 18.65 10.34 -26.06
C GLY A 353 19.13 10.84 -27.42
N VAL A 354 18.50 11.88 -27.98
CA VAL A 354 18.90 12.44 -29.28
C VAL A 354 19.79 13.65 -29.08
N ASN A 355 20.93 13.68 -29.76
CA ASN A 355 21.74 14.89 -29.84
C ASN A 355 20.92 16.08 -30.40
N ASP A 356 20.89 17.21 -29.67
CA ASP A 356 20.18 18.46 -30.01
C ASP A 356 20.42 18.94 -31.46
N ILE A 357 21.59 18.63 -32.05
CA ILE A 357 21.92 19.01 -33.42
C ILE A 357 21.08 18.26 -34.47
N TYR A 358 20.54 17.10 -34.09
CA TYR A 358 19.68 16.23 -34.88
C TYR A 358 18.23 16.21 -34.38
N ALA A 359 17.84 17.15 -33.51
CA ALA A 359 16.49 17.22 -32.94
C ALA A 359 15.37 16.95 -33.96
N GLY A 360 14.62 15.86 -33.73
CA GLY A 360 13.55 15.36 -34.60
C GLY A 360 13.99 14.38 -35.70
N GLY A 361 15.24 13.91 -35.65
CA GLY A 361 15.82 12.93 -36.56
C GLY A 361 16.25 13.49 -37.92
N LEU A 362 17.27 12.87 -38.51
CA LEU A 362 17.54 12.97 -39.93
C LEU A 362 16.41 12.28 -40.71
N THR A 363 16.12 12.80 -41.90
CA THR A 363 15.26 12.09 -42.87
C THR A 363 16.19 11.45 -43.89
N PRO A 364 16.43 10.13 -43.84
CA PRO A 364 17.47 9.50 -44.65
C PRO A 364 17.24 9.72 -46.14
N VAL A 365 18.29 10.14 -46.83
CA VAL A 365 18.34 10.18 -48.29
C VAL A 365 19.44 9.22 -48.72
N ASN A 366 19.12 7.96 -48.99
CA ASN A 366 20.11 6.99 -49.48
C ASN A 366 20.93 7.61 -50.65
N THR A 367 22.23 7.85 -50.43
CA THR A 367 23.07 8.67 -51.31
C THR A 367 24.08 7.88 -52.16
N ASP A 368 24.31 6.60 -51.87
CA ASP A 368 25.22 5.69 -52.58
C ASP A 368 24.54 4.48 -53.24
N GLY A 369 23.31 4.16 -52.84
CA GLY A 369 22.46 3.18 -53.51
C GLY A 369 22.69 1.73 -53.08
N ALA A 370 23.25 1.51 -51.89
CA ALA A 370 23.25 0.22 -51.22
C ALA A 370 21.94 0.01 -50.43
#